data_AF-A0A2D4N2C6-F1
#
_entry.id   AF-A0A2D4N2C6-F1
#
_cell.length_a   1.000
_cell.length_b   1.000
_cell.length_c   1.000
_cell.angle_alpha   90.00
_cell.angle_beta   90.00
_cell.angle_gamma   90.00
#
_symmetry.space_group_name_H-M   'P 1'
#
loop_
_entity.id
_entity.type
_entity.pdbx_description
1 polymer ?
#
loop_
_entity_poly.entity_id
_entity_poly.type
_entity_poly.pdbx_seq_one_letter_code
_entity_poly.pdbx_strand_id
1 'polypeptide(L)'
;AEQGGQIYDEGYFVKEDDGAEDKTEFTVKNVQVRGGYVLHVGTVYGSLKVGDFVRLFIDEPRRRPVMSNHTATHILNFALRSVLGEADQRGSLVAPDRLRFDFTAKGAMSTQEIKKAEEIVNGMIQEAKVVYAKDCPLAAAKAIQGLRAVFDETYPDPVRVVSIGIPVEDMLNDPSSAAGA
;
A
#
# COMPACT_ATOMS: atom_id res chain seq x y z
N ALA A 1 -2.29 -1.94 9.64
CA ALA A 1 -2.58 -3.38 9.55
C ALA A 1 -2.29 -3.86 8.13
N GLU A 2 -2.09 -5.15 7.92
CA GLU A 2 -1.81 -5.70 6.59
C GLU A 2 -2.98 -5.52 5.62
N GLN A 3 -2.69 -5.11 4.38
CA GLN A 3 -3.66 -5.06 3.29
C GLN A 3 -2.95 -5.03 1.94
N GLY A 4 -3.51 -5.71 0.92
CA GLY A 4 -3.04 -5.63 -0.46
C GLY A 4 -1.57 -6.04 -0.65
N GLY A 5 -1.10 -7.03 0.13
CA GLY A 5 0.30 -7.49 0.11
C GLY A 5 1.27 -6.69 0.99
N GLN A 6 0.88 -5.53 1.51
CA GLN A 6 1.68 -4.75 2.46
C GLN A 6 1.64 -5.35 3.86
N ILE A 7 2.82 -5.58 4.44
CA ILE A 7 2.92 -6.04 5.82
C ILE A 7 2.58 -4.93 6.82
N TYR A 8 2.36 -5.33 8.07
CA TYR A 8 1.95 -4.43 9.16
C TYR A 8 3.07 -3.44 9.53
N ASP A 9 2.65 -2.36 10.17
CA ASP A 9 3.54 -1.41 10.82
C ASP A 9 3.94 -1.88 12.21
N GLU A 10 5.09 -1.39 12.67
CA GLU A 10 5.58 -1.54 14.03
C GLU A 10 5.73 -0.15 14.65
N GLY A 11 5.86 -0.10 15.98
CA GLY A 11 5.95 1.16 16.70
C GLY A 11 5.74 0.96 18.18
N TYR A 12 5.25 2.00 18.85
CA TYR A 12 4.96 1.94 20.27
C TYR A 12 3.90 2.98 20.66
N PHE A 13 3.20 2.70 21.76
CA PHE A 13 2.26 3.62 22.39
C PHE A 13 2.86 4.11 23.69
N VAL A 14 2.71 5.41 23.98
CA VAL A 14 3.10 6.02 25.24
C VAL A 14 1.84 6.54 25.91
N LYS A 15 1.57 6.11 27.15
CA LYS A 15 0.44 6.63 27.91
C LYS A 15 0.62 8.13 28.18
N GLU A 16 -0.44 8.91 27.98
CA GLU A 16 -0.43 10.32 28.34
C GLU A 16 -0.57 10.45 29.86
N ASP A 17 0.46 11.03 30.48
CA ASP A 17 0.53 11.53 31.86
C ASP A 17 -0.17 10.65 32.91
N ASP A 18 0.55 9.68 33.48
CA ASP A 18 0.02 8.75 34.50
C ASP A 18 0.39 9.14 35.93
N GLY A 19 1.09 10.27 36.15
CA GLY A 19 1.59 10.68 37.46
C GLY A 19 2.54 9.66 38.11
N ALA A 20 2.97 8.62 37.40
CA ALA A 20 3.90 7.62 37.87
C ALA A 20 5.35 8.07 37.61
N GLU A 21 6.29 7.57 38.40
CA GLU A 21 7.72 7.85 38.22
C GLU A 21 8.22 7.30 36.87
N ASP A 22 7.69 6.15 36.44
CA ASP A 22 8.04 5.50 35.18
C ASP A 22 6.91 5.59 34.15
N LYS A 23 7.26 5.93 32.91
CA LYS A 23 6.28 6.02 31.82
C LYS A 23 5.81 4.64 31.39
N THR A 24 4.49 4.46 31.35
CA THR A 24 3.88 3.29 30.72
C THR A 24 4.07 3.33 29.19
N GLU A 25 4.63 2.26 28.63
CA GLU A 25 4.85 2.07 27.19
C GLU A 25 4.31 0.71 26.71
N PHE A 26 3.73 0.67 25.50
CA PHE A 26 3.40 -0.57 24.81
C PHE A 26 4.10 -0.65 23.46
N THR A 27 5.09 -1.54 23.34
CA THR A 27 5.77 -1.81 22.08
C THR A 27 4.89 -2.66 21.17
N VAL A 28 4.62 -2.21 19.95
CA VAL A 28 3.82 -2.91 18.95
C VAL A 28 4.72 -3.68 17.98
N LYS A 29 4.56 -5.00 17.90
CA LYS A 29 5.33 -5.89 17.02
C LYS A 29 4.51 -6.58 15.94
N ASN A 30 3.18 -6.49 15.99
CA ASN A 30 2.30 -6.99 14.95
C ASN A 30 0.98 -6.22 14.97
N VAL A 31 0.37 -5.99 13.80
CA VAL A 31 -0.94 -5.34 13.68
C VAL A 31 -1.84 -6.07 12.70
N GLN A 32 -2.99 -6.55 13.14
CA GLN A 32 -3.93 -7.33 12.33
C GLN A 32 -5.31 -6.69 12.28
N VAL A 33 -6.07 -6.93 11.20
CA VAL A 33 -7.51 -6.66 11.18
C VAL A 33 -8.26 -7.96 11.46
N ARG A 34 -9.13 -7.99 12.48
CA ARG A 34 -10.03 -9.14 12.74
C ARG A 34 -11.41 -8.64 13.15
N GLY A 35 -12.45 -9.11 12.45
CA GLY A 35 -13.84 -8.77 12.78
C GLY A 35 -14.14 -7.26 12.75
N GLY A 36 -13.45 -6.49 11.91
CA GLY A 36 -13.58 -5.03 11.84
C GLY A 36 -12.73 -4.23 12.84
N TYR A 37 -12.00 -4.92 13.73
CA TYR A 37 -11.11 -4.27 14.71
C TYR A 37 -9.65 -4.31 14.26
N VAL A 38 -8.87 -3.29 14.63
CA VAL A 38 -7.42 -3.26 14.48
C VAL A 38 -6.77 -3.73 15.78
N LEU A 39 -6.18 -4.92 15.75
CA LEU A 39 -5.51 -5.54 16.87
C LEU A 39 -4.03 -5.17 16.84
N HIS A 40 -3.55 -4.51 17.90
CA HIS A 40 -2.13 -4.26 18.13
C HIS A 40 -1.60 -5.31 19.10
N VAL A 41 -0.58 -6.05 18.67
CA VAL A 41 0.00 -7.16 19.43
C VAL A 41 1.44 -6.81 19.76
N GLY A 42 1.82 -7.00 21.03
CA GLY A 42 3.12 -6.59 21.51
C GLY A 42 3.26 -6.72 23.02
N THR A 43 4.17 -5.95 23.60
CA THR A 43 4.57 -6.05 25.00
C THR A 43 4.30 -4.73 25.73
N VAL A 44 3.70 -4.81 26.91
CA VAL A 44 3.47 -3.65 27.79
C VAL A 44 4.52 -3.59 28.89
N TYR A 45 5.06 -2.40 29.11
CA TYR A 45 5.81 -2.02 30.30
C TYR A 45 4.96 -1.05 31.11
N GLY A 46 4.67 -1.38 32.37
CA GLY A 46 3.66 -0.69 33.18
C GLY A 46 2.27 -1.31 33.03
N SER A 47 1.22 -0.48 33.02
CA SER A 47 -0.17 -0.96 32.93
C SER A 47 -1.05 -0.10 32.02
N LEU A 48 -1.78 -0.75 31.11
CA LEU A 48 -2.77 -0.13 30.25
C LEU A 48 -4.15 -0.70 30.55
N LYS A 49 -5.16 0.16 30.59
CA LYS A 49 -6.57 -0.21 30.76
C LYS A 49 -7.46 0.56 29.80
N VAL A 50 -8.67 0.04 29.61
CA VAL A 50 -9.71 0.72 28.81
C VAL A 50 -9.97 2.10 29.42
N GLY A 51 -9.97 3.13 28.57
CA GLY A 51 -10.14 4.54 28.95
C GLY A 51 -8.83 5.32 29.13
N ASP A 52 -7.66 4.67 29.09
CA ASP A 52 -6.39 5.37 29.08
C ASP A 52 -6.17 6.12 27.74
N PHE A 53 -5.60 7.32 27.82
CA PHE A 53 -5.16 8.08 26.66
C PHE A 53 -3.71 7.72 26.33
N VAL A 54 -3.41 7.51 25.05
CA VAL A 54 -2.07 7.13 24.57
C VAL A 54 -1.71 7.93 23.33
N ARG A 55 -0.42 8.28 23.20
CA ARG A 55 0.18 8.75 21.95
C ARG A 55 0.79 7.57 21.20
N LEU A 56 0.59 7.55 19.89
CA LEU A 56 1.05 6.47 19.03
C LEU A 56 2.24 6.95 18.19
N PHE A 57 3.29 6.14 18.14
CA PHE A 57 4.49 6.40 17.36
C PHE A 57 4.74 5.22 16.44
N ILE A 58 4.94 5.49 15.15
CA ILE A 58 5.26 4.47 14.15
C ILE A 58 6.78 4.43 13.96
N ASP A 59 7.32 3.23 13.74
CA ASP A 59 8.70 3.05 13.28
C ASP A 59 8.86 3.59 11.85
N GLU A 60 9.17 4.87 11.72
CA GLU A 60 9.34 5.54 10.42
C GLU A 60 10.47 4.93 9.55
N PRO A 61 11.67 4.61 10.09
CA PRO A 61 12.71 3.93 9.33
C PRO A 61 12.22 2.64 8.67
N ARG A 62 11.36 1.87 9.34
CA ARG A 62 10.74 0.67 8.78
C ARG A 62 9.58 0.97 7.83
N ARG A 63 8.75 1.98 8.15
CA ARG A 63 7.57 2.36 7.35
C ARG A 63 7.96 2.87 5.97
N ARG A 64 9.02 3.67 5.86
CA ARG A 64 9.43 4.33 4.61
C ARG A 64 9.74 3.32 3.48
N PRO A 65 10.62 2.32 3.66
CA PRO A 65 10.86 1.30 2.64
C PRO A 65 9.59 0.53 2.25
N VAL A 66 8.69 0.25 3.20
CA VAL A 66 7.40 -0.41 2.92
C VAL A 66 6.53 0.46 1.99
N MET A 67 6.46 1.78 2.24
CA MET A 67 5.75 2.72 1.35
C MET A 67 6.37 2.78 -0.06
N SER A 68 7.70 2.84 -0.13
CA SER A 68 8.43 2.83 -1.40
C SER A 68 8.16 1.55 -2.18
N ASN A 69 8.25 0.40 -1.52
CA ASN A 69 8.00 -0.91 -2.13
C ASN A 69 6.54 -1.08 -2.56
N HIS A 70 5.58 -0.52 -1.82
CA HIS A 70 4.18 -0.50 -2.24
C HIS A 70 4.00 0.30 -3.54
N THR A 71 4.57 1.50 -3.62
CA THR A 71 4.52 2.32 -4.84
C THR A 71 5.22 1.61 -6.00
N ALA A 72 6.38 1.01 -5.74
CA ALA A 72 7.12 0.22 -6.72
C ALA A 72 6.33 -1.00 -7.22
N THR A 73 5.43 -1.57 -6.41
CA THR A 73 4.53 -2.65 -6.83
C THR A 73 3.62 -2.20 -7.98
N HIS A 74 3.02 -1.02 -7.85
CA HIS A 74 2.14 -0.46 -8.89
C HIS A 74 2.92 -0.12 -10.16
N ILE A 75 4.10 0.47 -10.02
CA ILE A 75 4.99 0.79 -11.15
C ILE A 75 5.44 -0.50 -11.86
N LEU A 76 5.83 -1.52 -11.10
CA LEU A 76 6.23 -2.82 -11.66
C LEU A 76 5.08 -3.51 -12.38
N ASN A 77 3.87 -3.47 -11.82
CA ASN A 77 2.68 -4.02 -12.47
C ASN A 77 2.42 -3.33 -13.83
N PHE A 78 2.50 -2.00 -13.87
CA PHE A 78 2.39 -1.23 -15.12
C PHE A 78 3.48 -1.61 -16.14
N ALA A 79 4.74 -1.70 -15.69
CA ALA A 79 5.87 -2.05 -16.55
C ALA A 79 5.73 -3.47 -17.13
N LEU A 80 5.36 -4.45 -16.32
CA LEU A 80 5.17 -5.84 -16.75
C LEU A 80 4.07 -5.93 -17.82
N ARG A 81 2.95 -5.24 -17.64
CA ARG A 81 1.88 -5.19 -18.64
C ARG A 81 2.30 -4.47 -19.92
N SER A 82 3.08 -3.39 -19.81
CA SER A 82 3.61 -2.67 -20.96
C SER A 82 4.57 -3.52 -21.80
N VAL A 83 5.26 -4.48 -21.19
CA VAL A 83 6.19 -5.38 -21.86
C VAL A 83 5.49 -6.64 -22.39
N LEU A 84 4.64 -7.28 -21.59
CA LEU A 84 4.06 -8.60 -21.86
C LEU A 84 2.62 -8.57 -22.39
N GLY A 85 1.93 -7.42 -22.27
CA GLY A 85 0.52 -7.24 -22.59
C GLY A 85 -0.41 -7.74 -21.47
N GLU A 86 -0.52 -9.07 -21.33
CA GLU A 86 -1.35 -9.72 -20.32
C GLU A 86 -0.48 -10.22 -19.16
N ALA A 87 -0.45 -9.44 -18.06
CA ALA A 87 0.24 -9.77 -16.83
C ALA A 87 -0.66 -9.41 -15.64
N ASP A 88 -1.54 -10.34 -15.27
CA ASP A 88 -2.48 -10.12 -14.16
C ASP A 88 -1.86 -10.54 -12.84
N GLN A 89 -2.06 -9.73 -11.80
CA GLN A 89 -1.57 -9.99 -10.46
C GLN A 89 -2.19 -11.28 -9.88
N ARG A 90 -1.34 -12.12 -9.29
CA ARG A 90 -1.69 -13.35 -8.55
C ARG A 90 -1.24 -13.33 -7.10
N GLY A 91 -0.35 -12.41 -6.73
CA GLY A 91 0.13 -12.25 -5.36
C GLY A 91 1.08 -11.07 -5.22
N SER A 92 1.19 -10.54 -4.01
CA SER A 92 2.18 -9.51 -3.68
C SER A 92 2.62 -9.65 -2.22
N LEU A 93 3.90 -9.41 -1.98
CA LEU A 93 4.47 -9.19 -0.65
C LEU A 93 5.29 -7.90 -0.69
N VAL A 94 4.91 -6.95 0.16
CA VAL A 94 5.60 -5.67 0.33
C VAL A 94 6.11 -5.63 1.77
N ALA A 95 7.42 -5.86 1.91
CA ALA A 95 8.15 -5.86 3.17
C ALA A 95 9.25 -4.77 3.15
N PRO A 96 9.85 -4.39 4.29
CA PRO A 96 10.88 -3.34 4.35
C PRO A 96 12.12 -3.68 3.51
N ASP A 97 12.49 -4.95 3.44
CA ASP A 97 13.69 -5.47 2.79
C ASP A 97 13.48 -5.89 1.34
N ARG A 98 12.23 -6.17 0.94
CA ARG A 98 11.92 -6.67 -0.40
C ARG A 98 10.47 -6.45 -0.84
N LEU A 99 10.30 -6.45 -2.15
CA LEU A 99 9.04 -6.61 -2.86
C LEU A 99 9.05 -7.95 -3.60
N ARG A 100 7.98 -8.74 -3.47
CA ARG A 100 7.66 -9.87 -4.37
C ARG A 100 6.35 -9.58 -5.09
N PHE A 101 6.32 -9.78 -6.40
CA PHE A 101 5.12 -9.63 -7.21
C PHE A 101 4.93 -10.88 -8.07
N ASP A 102 3.82 -11.57 -7.87
CA ASP A 102 3.47 -12.81 -8.57
C ASP A 102 2.41 -12.46 -9.63
N PHE A 103 2.62 -12.85 -10.88
CA PHE A 103 1.74 -12.48 -12.01
C PHE A 103 1.60 -13.61 -13.04
N THR A 104 0.57 -13.54 -13.89
CA THR A 104 0.40 -14.46 -15.01
C THR A 104 1.31 -14.12 -16.18
N ALA A 105 1.89 -15.13 -16.81
CA ALA A 105 2.67 -14.97 -18.04
C ALA A 105 2.55 -16.22 -18.91
N LYS A 106 2.69 -16.07 -20.23
CA LYS A 106 2.68 -17.20 -21.19
C LYS A 106 3.90 -18.12 -21.04
N GLY A 107 4.96 -17.63 -20.42
CA GLY A 107 6.21 -18.34 -20.16
C GLY A 107 7.15 -17.49 -19.30
N ALA A 108 8.35 -18.01 -19.03
CA ALA A 108 9.38 -17.23 -18.35
C ALA A 108 9.77 -16.01 -19.21
N MET A 109 9.96 -14.87 -18.56
CA MET A 109 10.45 -13.67 -19.23
C MET A 109 11.87 -13.90 -19.76
N SER A 110 12.11 -13.48 -21.00
CA SER A 110 13.45 -13.37 -21.55
C SER A 110 14.26 -12.27 -20.84
N THR A 111 15.59 -12.35 -20.92
CA THR A 111 16.47 -11.31 -20.36
C THR A 111 16.17 -9.92 -20.94
N GLN A 112 15.78 -9.84 -22.22
CA GLN A 112 15.39 -8.58 -22.87
C GLN A 112 14.10 -8.00 -22.29
N GLU A 113 13.09 -8.84 -22.03
CA GLU A 113 11.83 -8.40 -21.42
C GLU A 113 12.05 -7.92 -19.99
N ILE A 114 12.88 -8.63 -19.20
CA ILE A 114 13.26 -8.23 -17.84
C ILE A 114 13.91 -6.85 -17.86
N LYS A 115 14.92 -6.68 -18.74
CA LYS A 115 15.63 -5.40 -18.87
C LYS A 115 14.68 -4.26 -19.26
N LYS A 116 13.77 -4.50 -20.20
CA LYS A 116 12.79 -3.50 -20.63
C LYS A 116 11.84 -3.10 -19.50
N ALA A 117 11.38 -4.07 -18.70
CA ALA A 117 10.54 -3.78 -17.53
C ALA A 117 11.31 -2.93 -16.50
N GLU A 118 12.57 -3.28 -16.22
CA GLU A 118 13.46 -2.52 -15.33
C GLU A 118 13.69 -1.08 -15.82
N GLU A 119 13.91 -0.88 -17.12
CA GLU A 119 14.08 0.45 -17.72
C GLU A 119 12.82 1.32 -17.55
N ILE A 120 11.62 0.75 -17.74
CA ILE A 120 10.35 1.47 -17.53
C ILE A 120 10.18 1.83 -16.05
N VAL A 121 10.43 0.89 -15.14
CA VAL A 121 10.33 1.12 -13.69
C VAL A 121 11.26 2.25 -13.27
N ASN A 122 12.52 2.19 -13.66
CA ASN A 122 13.51 3.21 -13.31
C ASN A 122 13.18 4.57 -13.93
N GLY A 123 12.69 4.60 -15.17
CA GLY A 123 12.21 5.83 -15.80
C GLY A 123 11.09 6.51 -15.00
N MET A 124 10.08 5.75 -14.58
CA MET A 124 8.98 6.28 -13.77
C MET A 124 9.44 6.76 -12.39
N ILE A 125 10.40 6.07 -11.77
CA ILE A 125 11.00 6.51 -10.49
C ILE A 125 11.73 7.84 -10.68
N GLN A 126 12.50 8.00 -11.76
CA GLN A 126 13.26 9.23 -12.06
C GLN A 126 12.36 10.43 -12.32
N GLU A 127 11.17 10.22 -12.91
CA GLU A 127 10.20 11.29 -13.13
C GLU A 127 9.67 11.90 -11.82
N ALA A 128 9.80 11.20 -10.69
CA ALA A 128 9.40 11.67 -9.36
C ALA A 128 7.97 12.26 -9.31
N LYS A 129 7.06 11.65 -10.08
CA LYS A 129 5.66 12.05 -10.18
C LYS A 129 4.97 11.99 -8.81
N VAL A 130 4.05 12.94 -8.58
CA VAL A 130 3.26 13.01 -7.35
C VAL A 130 2.33 11.80 -7.26
N VAL A 131 2.27 11.17 -6.07
CA VAL A 131 1.29 10.11 -5.78
C VAL A 131 0.04 10.74 -5.17
N TYR A 132 -1.10 10.55 -5.83
CA TYR A 132 -2.41 11.01 -5.38
C TYR A 132 -3.19 9.86 -4.78
N ALA A 133 -4.00 10.14 -3.75
CA ALA A 133 -4.95 9.18 -3.20
C ALA A 133 -6.24 9.90 -2.81
N LYS A 134 -7.40 9.31 -3.14
CA LYS A 134 -8.70 9.89 -2.81
C LYS A 134 -9.75 8.80 -2.60
N ASP A 135 -10.61 9.00 -1.59
CA ASP A 135 -11.81 8.20 -1.40
C ASP A 135 -12.92 8.71 -2.32
N CYS A 136 -13.59 7.80 -3.02
CA CYS A 136 -14.65 8.13 -3.97
C CYS A 136 -15.70 7.02 -4.04
N PRO A 137 -16.91 7.30 -4.58
CA PRO A 137 -17.93 6.28 -4.75
C PRO A 137 -17.42 5.13 -5.63
N LEU A 138 -17.67 3.89 -5.22
CA LEU A 138 -17.18 2.70 -5.92
C LEU A 138 -17.62 2.66 -7.39
N ALA A 139 -18.85 3.09 -7.67
CA ALA A 139 -19.37 3.15 -9.04
C ALA A 139 -18.59 4.14 -9.92
N ALA A 140 -18.22 5.31 -9.37
CA ALA A 140 -17.44 6.32 -10.09
C ALA A 140 -16.00 5.84 -10.31
N ALA A 141 -15.38 5.24 -9.29
CA ALA A 141 -14.05 4.65 -9.41
C ALA A 141 -14.00 3.62 -10.55
N LYS A 142 -14.95 2.68 -10.60
CA LYS A 142 -15.02 1.63 -11.63
C LYS A 142 -15.17 2.15 -13.05
N ALA A 143 -15.61 3.40 -13.23
CA ALA A 143 -15.72 4.02 -14.54
C ALA A 143 -14.38 4.59 -15.05
N ILE A 144 -13.38 4.77 -14.17
CA ILE A 144 -12.06 5.30 -14.55
C ILE A 144 -11.37 4.32 -15.50
N GLN A 145 -11.10 4.77 -16.71
CA GLN A 145 -10.29 4.03 -17.68
C GLN A 145 -8.90 3.78 -17.12
N GLY A 146 -8.44 2.53 -17.24
CA GLY A 146 -7.13 2.11 -16.72
C GLY A 146 -7.10 1.74 -15.25
N LEU A 147 -8.18 1.98 -14.48
CA LEU A 147 -8.27 1.53 -13.09
C LEU A 147 -8.00 0.02 -13.01
N ARG A 148 -7.12 -0.34 -12.09
CA ARG A 148 -6.79 -1.73 -11.79
C ARG A 148 -7.38 -2.11 -10.43
N ALA A 149 -8.18 -3.16 -10.45
CA ALA A 149 -8.70 -3.83 -9.28
C ALA A 149 -8.23 -5.28 -9.31
N VAL A 150 -7.98 -5.86 -8.15
CA VAL A 150 -7.58 -7.27 -8.04
C VAL A 150 -8.82 -8.13 -8.26
N PHE A 151 -8.71 -9.08 -9.19
CA PHE A 151 -9.78 -10.04 -9.49
C PHE A 151 -10.07 -10.85 -8.22
N ASP A 152 -11.34 -10.96 -7.84
CA ASP A 152 -11.87 -11.61 -6.62
C ASP A 152 -11.82 -10.82 -5.29
N GLU A 153 -11.39 -9.56 -5.28
CA GLU A 153 -11.52 -8.71 -4.08
C GLU A 153 -12.86 -7.95 -4.04
N THR A 154 -13.49 -7.93 -2.86
CA THR A 154 -14.64 -7.07 -2.59
C THR A 154 -14.16 -5.72 -2.07
N TYR A 155 -14.37 -4.68 -2.86
CA TYR A 155 -14.04 -3.30 -2.46
C TYR A 155 -15.22 -2.66 -1.72
N PRO A 156 -14.97 -1.96 -0.60
CA PRO A 156 -16.00 -1.20 0.09
C PRO A 156 -16.47 0.01 -0.73
N ASP A 157 -17.62 0.56 -0.37
CA ASP A 157 -18.10 1.87 -0.85
C ASP A 157 -18.23 2.81 0.36
N PRO A 158 -17.48 3.93 0.43
CA PRO A 158 -16.53 4.44 -0.58
C PRO A 158 -15.25 3.60 -0.71
N VAL A 159 -14.59 3.73 -1.86
CA VAL A 159 -13.31 3.07 -2.17
C VAL A 159 -12.19 4.11 -2.30
N ARG A 160 -10.99 3.73 -1.86
CA ARG A 160 -9.79 4.54 -2.02
C ARG A 160 -9.09 4.22 -3.34
N VAL A 161 -8.93 5.22 -4.20
CA VAL A 161 -8.15 5.12 -5.44
C VAL A 161 -6.78 5.76 -5.22
N VAL A 162 -5.73 5.11 -5.75
CA VAL A 162 -4.36 5.61 -5.76
C VAL A 162 -3.92 5.81 -7.21
N SER A 163 -3.25 6.92 -7.49
CA SER A 163 -2.78 7.31 -8.82
C SER A 163 -1.38 7.90 -8.77
N ILE A 164 -0.57 7.65 -9.80
CA ILE A 164 0.80 8.19 -9.91
C ILE A 164 0.83 9.19 -11.07
N GLY A 165 1.05 10.47 -10.75
CA GLY A 165 1.21 11.57 -11.71
C GLY A 165 -0.06 12.31 -12.08
N ILE A 166 -1.24 11.71 -11.94
CA ILE A 166 -2.52 12.32 -12.32
C ILE A 166 -3.45 12.40 -11.11
N PRO A 167 -4.01 13.58 -10.79
CA PRO A 167 -5.00 13.72 -9.74
C PRO A 167 -6.19 12.80 -9.95
N VAL A 168 -6.63 12.11 -8.88
CA VAL A 168 -7.82 11.23 -8.94
C VAL A 168 -9.07 12.02 -9.33
N GLU A 169 -9.16 13.29 -8.93
CA GLU A 169 -10.27 14.17 -9.29
C GLU A 169 -10.43 14.36 -10.80
N ASP A 170 -9.31 14.53 -11.52
CA ASP A 170 -9.34 14.73 -12.96
C ASP A 170 -9.86 13.48 -13.68
N MET A 171 -9.46 12.30 -13.19
CA MET A 171 -9.96 11.01 -13.69
C MET A 171 -11.42 10.75 -13.33
N LEU A 172 -11.93 11.31 -12.22
CA LEU A 172 -13.35 11.21 -11.88
C LEU A 172 -14.21 12.14 -12.75
N ASN A 173 -13.66 13.30 -13.14
CA ASN A 173 -14.33 14.28 -13.99
C ASN A 173 -14.33 13.88 -15.47
N ASP A 174 -13.27 13.22 -15.95
CA ASP A 174 -13.21 12.58 -17.28
C ASP A 174 -12.72 11.12 -17.18
N PRO A 175 -13.63 10.19 -16.83
CA PRO A 175 -13.28 8.78 -16.68
C PRO A 175 -12.83 8.10 -17.97
N SER A 176 -13.13 8.68 -19.13
CA SER A 176 -12.74 8.16 -20.44
C SER A 176 -11.37 8.65 -20.93
N SER A 177 -10.70 9.50 -20.15
CA SER A 177 -9.41 10.04 -20.51
C SER A 177 -8.36 8.93 -20.64
N ALA A 178 -7.59 8.98 -21.73
CA ALA A 178 -6.41 8.12 -21.89
C ALA A 178 -5.32 8.39 -20.84
N ALA A 179 -5.41 9.51 -20.11
CA ALA A 179 -4.49 9.82 -19.03
C ALA A 179 -4.56 8.76 -17.91
N GLY A 180 -5.73 8.18 -17.63
CA GLY A 180 -5.86 7.14 -16.62
C GLY A 180 -5.32 5.76 -17.02
N ALA A 181 -4.96 5.57 -18.30
CA ALA A 181 -4.67 4.28 -18.92
C ALA A 181 -3.24 3.74 -18.66
#